data_AF-A0A1H3EUA5-F1
#
_entry.id   AF-A0A1H3EUA5-F1
#
_cell.length_a   1.000
_cell.length_b   1.000
_cell.length_c   1.000
_cell.angle_alpha   90.00
_cell.angle_beta   90.00
_cell.angle_gamma   90.00
#
_symmetry.space_group_name_H-M   'P 1'
#
loop_
_entity.id
_entity.type
_entity.pdbx_description
1 polymer ?
#
loop_
_entity_poly.entity_id
_entity_poly.type
_entity_poly.pdbx_seq_one_letter_code
_entity_poly.pdbx_strand_id
1 'polypeptide(L)'
;MPANRFLPEEWECRLQEIDLEIARHAVICKIPLLQAGVVERVLADDASVCGGDHEAAFKTLRGLLYMHYTELLHISEVLSPDAAQEIAHRVRLRLGQRIGNQLGG
;
A
#
# COMPACT_ATOMS: atom_id res chain seq x y z
N MET A 1 1.16 27.81 12.32
CA MET A 1 0.81 26.45 11.85
C MET A 1 1.20 26.38 10.39
N PRO A 2 2.09 25.46 9.94
CA PRO A 2 2.24 25.26 8.52
C PRO A 2 0.87 24.84 7.98
N ALA A 3 0.42 25.50 6.91
CA ALA A 3 -0.84 25.16 6.27
C ALA A 3 -0.71 23.71 5.79
N ASN A 4 -1.48 22.80 6.37
CA ASN A 4 -1.61 21.45 5.86
C ASN A 4 -2.00 21.59 4.37
N ARG A 5 -1.10 21.14 3.48
CA ARG A 5 -1.22 21.35 2.03
C ARG A 5 -2.36 20.54 1.42
N PHE A 6 -2.87 19.55 2.13
CA PHE A 6 -3.87 18.61 1.65
C PHE A 6 -5.06 18.47 2.60
N LEU A 7 -6.27 18.47 2.04
CA LEU A 7 -7.50 18.09 2.73
C LEU A 7 -7.49 16.58 3.03
N PRO A 8 -8.20 16.10 4.09
CA PRO A 8 -8.30 14.67 4.39
C PRO A 8 -8.73 13.80 3.19
N GLU A 9 -9.61 14.30 2.34
CA GLU A 9 -10.09 13.62 1.13
C GLU A 9 -8.98 13.46 0.07
N GLU A 10 -8.06 14.41 -0.02
CA GLU A 10 -6.93 14.34 -0.95
C GLU A 10 -5.90 13.30 -0.50
N TRP A 11 -5.69 13.18 0.82
CA TRP A 11 -4.90 12.09 1.40
C TRP A 11 -5.53 10.72 1.13
N GLU A 12 -6.84 10.61 1.29
CA GLU A 12 -7.59 9.38 0.97
C GLU A 12 -7.42 8.97 -0.51
N CYS A 13 -7.61 9.90 -1.45
CA CYS A 13 -7.44 9.64 -2.88
C CYS A 13 -6.00 9.21 -3.21
N ARG A 14 -5.01 9.93 -2.70
CA ARG A 14 -3.60 9.62 -2.93
C ARG A 14 -3.22 8.23 -2.42
N LEU A 15 -3.62 7.91 -1.18
CA LEU A 15 -3.34 6.61 -0.58
C LEU A 15 -4.06 5.49 -1.36
N GLN A 16 -5.28 5.75 -1.83
CA GLN A 16 -6.02 4.81 -2.67
C GLN A 16 -5.34 4.52 -4.01
N GLU A 17 -4.76 5.52 -4.67
CA GLU A 17 -4.00 5.33 -5.92
C GLU A 17 -2.76 4.45 -5.70
N ILE A 18 -2.00 4.70 -4.62
CA ILE A 18 -0.84 3.89 -4.25
C ILE A 18 -1.26 2.44 -4.01
N ASP A 19 -2.30 2.23 -3.21
CA ASP A 19 -2.76 0.89 -2.85
C ASP A 19 -3.31 0.10 -4.05
N LEU A 20 -3.95 0.77 -5.01
CA LEU A 20 -4.37 0.12 -6.27
C LEU A 20 -3.16 -0.37 -7.07
N GLU A 21 -2.10 0.43 -7.15
CA GLU A 21 -0.89 0.04 -7.86
C GLU A 21 -0.11 -1.04 -7.11
N ILE A 22 -0.11 -1.04 -5.77
CA ILE A 22 0.40 -2.15 -4.94
C ILE A 22 -0.35 -3.43 -5.30
N ALA A 23 -1.68 -3.40 -5.28
CA ALA A 23 -2.50 -4.56 -5.59
C ALA A 23 -2.24 -5.09 -7.01
N ARG A 24 -2.15 -4.19 -8.00
CA ARG A 24 -1.83 -4.55 -9.39
C ARG A 24 -0.49 -5.28 -9.49
N HIS A 25 0.56 -4.73 -8.87
CA HIS A 25 1.89 -5.33 -8.95
C HIS A 25 2.00 -6.63 -8.14
N ALA A 26 1.28 -6.74 -7.02
CA ALA A 26 1.18 -7.99 -6.27
C ALA A 26 0.56 -9.11 -7.11
N VAL A 27 -0.51 -8.82 -7.86
CA VAL A 27 -1.13 -9.78 -8.78
C VAL A 27 -0.18 -10.18 -9.90
N ILE A 28 0.54 -9.22 -10.52
CA ILE A 28 1.55 -9.50 -11.56
C ILE A 28 2.64 -10.42 -11.01
N CYS A 29 3.15 -10.13 -9.82
CA CYS A 29 4.20 -10.91 -9.16
C CYS A 29 3.68 -12.21 -8.52
N LYS A 30 2.36 -12.43 -8.49
CA LYS A 30 1.67 -13.52 -7.77
C LYS A 30 2.06 -13.59 -6.28
N ILE A 31 2.19 -12.43 -5.65
CA ILE A 31 2.59 -12.31 -4.24
C ILE A 31 1.32 -12.23 -3.37
N PRO A 32 1.12 -13.16 -2.42
CA PRO A 32 0.00 -13.11 -1.49
C PRO A 32 0.27 -12.08 -0.38
N LEU A 33 0.16 -10.78 -0.70
CA LEU A 33 0.53 -9.70 0.23
C LEU A 33 -0.21 -9.73 1.58
N LEU A 34 -1.43 -10.30 1.62
CA LEU A 34 -2.20 -10.38 2.87
C LEU A 34 -1.73 -11.53 3.78
N GLN A 35 -0.88 -12.43 3.29
CA GLN A 35 -0.27 -13.45 4.12
C GLN A 35 0.74 -12.83 5.07
N ALA A 36 0.67 -13.22 6.34
CA ALA A 36 1.57 -12.74 7.38
C ALA A 36 3.05 -12.93 6.99
N GLY A 37 3.87 -11.89 7.17
CA GLY A 37 5.30 -11.92 6.89
C GLY A 37 5.68 -11.63 5.44
N VAL A 38 4.74 -11.62 4.49
CA VAL A 38 5.07 -11.42 3.07
C VAL A 38 5.46 -9.97 2.78
N VAL A 39 4.76 -8.99 3.36
CA VAL A 39 5.08 -7.57 3.19
C VAL A 39 6.50 -7.27 3.67
N GLU A 40 6.88 -7.81 4.83
CA GLU A 40 8.20 -7.66 5.44
C GLU A 40 9.29 -8.24 4.54
N ARG A 41 9.05 -9.41 3.94
CA ARG A 41 9.97 -10.03 2.98
C ARG A 41 10.12 -9.21 1.70
N VAL A 42 9.02 -8.68 1.16
CA VAL A 42 9.07 -7.77 0.00
C VAL A 42 9.90 -6.53 0.34
N LEU A 43 9.67 -5.91 1.50
CA LEU A 43 10.45 -4.74 1.95
C LEU A 43 11.94 -5.08 2.15
N ALA A 44 12.25 -6.29 2.59
CA ALA A 44 13.60 -6.82 2.71
C ALA A 44 14.26 -7.22 1.37
N ASP A 45 13.62 -6.93 0.24
CA ASP A 45 14.10 -7.24 -1.12
C ASP A 45 14.22 -8.75 -1.40
N ASP A 46 13.47 -9.58 -0.65
CA ASP A 46 13.46 -11.04 -0.84
C ASP A 46 12.58 -11.43 -2.03
N ALA A 47 13.18 -11.44 -3.23
CA ALA A 47 12.49 -11.79 -4.47
C ALA A 47 11.97 -13.24 -4.52
N SER A 48 12.35 -14.13 -3.58
CA SER A 48 11.87 -15.51 -3.55
C SER A 48 10.37 -15.64 -3.22
N VAL A 49 9.73 -14.56 -2.74
CA VAL A 49 8.27 -14.50 -2.57
C VAL A 49 7.52 -14.29 -3.89
N CYS A 50 8.22 -13.89 -4.97
CA CYS A 50 7.63 -13.69 -6.28
C CYS A 50 7.42 -15.05 -6.97
N GLY A 51 6.22 -15.29 -7.50
CA GLY A 51 5.86 -16.54 -8.17
C GLY A 51 6.37 -16.68 -9.62
N GLY A 52 7.42 -15.94 -10.01
CA GLY A 52 7.99 -15.93 -11.36
C GLY A 52 9.05 -14.84 -11.58
N ASP A 53 9.63 -14.80 -12.78
CA ASP A 53 10.64 -13.79 -13.17
C ASP A 53 9.99 -12.44 -13.52
N HIS A 54 9.65 -11.69 -12.47
CA HIS A 54 9.07 -10.35 -12.57
C HIS A 54 9.88 -9.32 -11.76
N GLU A 55 11.21 -9.36 -11.86
CA GLU A 55 12.13 -8.54 -11.06
C GLU A 55 11.79 -7.03 -11.09
N ALA A 56 11.47 -6.50 -12.27
CA ALA A 56 11.09 -5.10 -12.41
C ALA A 56 9.77 -4.77 -11.68
N ALA A 57 8.77 -5.64 -11.79
CA ALA A 57 7.49 -5.44 -11.10
C ALA A 57 7.63 -5.62 -9.58
N PHE A 58 8.51 -6.52 -9.13
CA PHE A 58 8.84 -6.69 -7.72
C PHE A 58 9.49 -5.43 -7.13
N LYS A 59 10.48 -4.86 -7.84
CA LYS A 59 11.12 -3.60 -7.43
C LYS A 59 10.12 -2.45 -7.37
N THR A 60 9.21 -2.35 -8.33
CA THR A 60 8.13 -1.35 -8.31
C THR A 60 7.19 -1.58 -7.12
N LEU A 61 6.77 -2.83 -6.87
CA LEU A 61 5.93 -3.18 -5.72
C LEU A 61 6.57 -2.76 -4.40
N ARG A 62 7.86 -3.07 -4.22
CA ARG A 62 8.62 -2.70 -3.04
C ARG A 62 8.69 -1.17 -2.87
N GLY A 63 8.94 -0.44 -3.95
CA GLY A 63 8.92 1.02 -3.95
C GLY A 63 7.55 1.60 -3.55
N LEU A 64 6.47 1.04 -4.08
CA LEU A 64 5.10 1.44 -3.73
C LEU A 64 4.77 1.17 -2.26
N LEU A 65 5.24 0.05 -1.69
CA LEU A 65 5.09 -0.24 -0.27
C LEU A 65 5.81 0.81 0.60
N TYR A 66 7.05 1.17 0.27
CA TYR A 66 7.73 2.28 0.96
C TYR A 66 6.97 3.59 0.85
N MET A 67 6.43 3.90 -0.34
CA MET A 67 5.61 5.09 -0.54
C MET A 67 4.36 5.05 0.36
N HIS A 68 3.62 3.96 0.38
CA HIS A 68 2.44 3.78 1.25
C HIS A 68 2.77 4.07 2.72
N TYR A 69 3.83 3.48 3.27
CA TYR A 69 4.20 3.71 4.67
C TYR A 69 4.67 5.14 4.93
N THR A 70 5.39 5.74 3.98
CA THR A 70 5.84 7.14 4.07
C THR A 70 4.64 8.09 4.10
N GLU A 71 3.64 7.84 3.26
CA GLU A 71 2.41 8.61 3.22
C GLU A 71 1.61 8.48 4.52
N LEU A 72 1.47 7.26 5.07
CA LEU A 72 0.81 7.08 6.36
C LEU A 72 1.54 7.79 7.51
N LEU A 73 2.87 7.75 7.53
CA LEU A 73 3.67 8.49 8.50
C LEU A 73 3.43 10.00 8.37
N HIS A 74 3.44 10.51 7.14
CA HIS A 74 3.21 11.93 6.89
C HIS A 74 1.80 12.38 7.31
N ILE A 75 0.77 11.59 7.02
CA ILE A 75 -0.60 11.85 7.49
C ILE A 75 -0.64 11.85 9.03
N SER A 76 0.06 10.90 9.67
CA SER A 76 0.14 10.82 11.13
C SER A 76 0.81 12.03 11.76
N GLU A 77 1.86 12.57 11.13
CA GLU A 77 2.61 13.73 11.60
C GLU A 77 1.83 15.04 11.40
N VAL A 78 1.08 15.15 10.30
CA VAL A 78 0.37 16.39 9.92
C VAL A 78 -1.02 16.49 10.54
N LEU A 79 -1.75 15.37 10.64
CA LEU A 79 -3.10 15.32 11.20
C LEU A 79 -3.08 14.74 12.61
N SER A 80 -2.97 13.42 12.69
CA SER A 80 -2.83 12.63 13.91
C SER A 80 -2.68 11.14 13.54
N PRO A 81 -2.16 10.30 14.46
CA PRO A 81 -2.14 8.85 14.28
C PRO A 81 -3.54 8.26 14.02
N ASP A 82 -4.56 8.72 14.75
CA ASP A 82 -5.93 8.23 14.61
C ASP A 82 -6.51 8.56 13.22
N ALA A 83 -6.24 9.76 12.70
CA ALA A 83 -6.66 10.15 11.36
C ALA A 83 -5.99 9.30 10.27
N ALA A 84 -4.70 8.97 10.44
CA ALA A 84 -3.99 8.09 9.52
C ALA A 84 -4.61 6.68 9.49
N GLN A 85 -4.98 6.13 10.65
CA GLN A 85 -5.65 4.83 10.73
C GLN A 85 -7.04 4.85 10.08
N GLU A 86 -7.83 5.89 10.32
CA GLU A 86 -9.17 6.04 9.73
C GLU A 86 -9.10 6.17 8.19
N ILE A 87 -8.19 7.00 7.69
CA ILE A 87 -7.95 7.16 6.24
C ILE A 87 -7.53 5.81 5.63
N ALA A 88 -6.56 5.12 6.24
CA ALA A 88 -6.12 3.80 5.78
C ALA A 88 -7.27 2.77 5.78
N HIS A 89 -8.11 2.79 6.81
CA HIS A 89 -9.25 1.90 6.94
C HIS A 89 -10.27 2.13 5.80
N ARG A 90 -10.64 3.38 5.53
CA ARG A 90 -11.56 3.74 4.43
C ARG A 90 -11.01 3.35 3.06
N VAL A 91 -9.72 3.55 2.84
CA VAL A 91 -9.05 3.13 1.61
C VAL A 91 -9.13 1.61 1.44
N ARG A 92 -8.78 0.84 2.48
CA ARG A 92 -8.89 -0.64 2.46
C ARG A 92 -10.32 -1.12 2.19
N LEU A 93 -11.34 -0.50 2.80
CA LEU A 93 -12.75 -0.85 2.52
C LEU A 93 -13.11 -0.63 1.04
N ARG A 94 -12.73 0.53 0.47
CA ARG A 94 -12.96 0.83 -0.96
C ARG A 94 -12.23 -0.14 -1.88
N LEU A 95 -11.04 -0.58 -1.50
CA LEU A 95 -10.25 -1.54 -2.27
C LEU A 95 -10.81 -2.95 -2.18
N GLY A 96 -11.26 -3.40 -1.01
CA GLY A 96 -11.89 -4.70 -0.83
C GLY A 96 -13.09 -4.90 -1.78
N GLN A 97 -13.86 -3.84 -2.02
CA GLN A 97 -14.95 -3.85 -3.00
C GLN A 97 -14.48 -4.00 -4.46
N ARG A 98 -13.25 -3.58 -4.78
CA ARG A 98 -12.71 -3.55 -6.15
C ARG A 98 -11.81 -4.75 -6.48
N ILE A 99 -11.07 -5.25 -5.50
CA ILE A 99 -9.97 -6.22 -5.68
C ILE A 99 -10.37 -7.63 -5.17
N GLY A 100 -11.45 -7.77 -4.39
CA GLY A 100 -11.93 -9.08 -3.92
C GLY A 100 -10.83 -9.89 -3.21
N ASN A 101 -10.82 -11.22 -3.39
CA ASN A 101 -9.86 -12.15 -2.77
C ASN A 101 -8.48 -12.24 -3.48
N GLN A 102 -8.16 -11.33 -4.41
CA GLN A 102 -6.97 -11.48 -5.28
C GLN A 102 -5.61 -11.31 -4.58
N LEU A 103 -5.60 -10.89 -3.30
CA LEU A 103 -4.38 -10.61 -2.53
C LEU A 103 -4.13 -11.62 -1.40
N GLY A 104 -4.96 -12.66 -1.27
CA GLY A 104 -4.83 -13.70 -0.24
C GLY A 104 -6.14 -14.41 0.09
N GLY A 105 -6.77 -15.03 -0.90
CA GLY A 105 -7.88 -15.96 -0.71
C GLY A 105 -7.42 -17.38 -0.42
#